data_AF-A0A9W2ZFZ6-F1
#
_entry.id   AF-A0A9W2ZFZ6-F1
#
_cell.length_a   1.000
_cell.length_b   1.000
_cell.length_c   1.000
_cell.angle_alpha   90.00
_cell.angle_beta   90.00
_cell.angle_gamma   90.00
#
_symmetry.space_group_name_H-M   'P 1'
#
loop_
_entity.id
_entity.type
_entity.pdbx_description
1 polymer ?
#
loop_
_entity_poly.entity_id
_entity_poly.type
_entity_poly.pdbx_seq_one_letter_code
_entity_poly.pdbx_strand_id
1 'polypeptide(L)'
;MFVSFLLVVIVVCHHALPECPVGWFGSLCNKICRCENLECETDGECKTKRCLPGFFGKQCQYVDSIMSAEVSQEELKSRNATKCQTSFIALSPLVIKFNSETRISGIQIEGFAEEDLLGLALTFVQTPNKSCYKGPCQRRRDIYLDPNTLVINCDIGNYVCQLNITFEETKIERRLCAVYVRGASKESQIFLLQLHADENDTIMEYRGEVHPRVSLVPTPDRFIRILELSLQHANAQMTVCELEAYGECAPPMFGPDCTDICSLECKNYTCSYEGYCRYCKNQTKALHCVDCLKGCGARDKIKTETTDYVISGLRVSPVLSYIMIIIFICVLIMATTDGVRGFLARKNTLVQKYTKEVEKKKPAKRRNTWTKKDSIRRLTFQAPSTEQIGDFLLLQSINSFPSTESLPSETSI
;
A
#
# COMPACT_ATOMS: atom_id res chain seq x y z
N MET A 1 -44.20 23.63 29.73
CA MET A 1 -43.19 23.92 28.68
C MET A 1 -42.03 22.95 28.93
N PHE A 2 -42.03 21.79 28.27
CA PHE A 2 -41.02 20.73 28.48
C PHE A 2 -40.02 20.81 27.32
N VAL A 3 -38.79 21.20 27.61
CA VAL A 3 -37.68 21.21 26.63
C VAL A 3 -37.04 19.83 26.66
N SER A 4 -37.35 19.01 25.66
CA SER A 4 -36.74 17.69 25.47
C SER A 4 -35.40 17.88 24.74
N PHE A 5 -34.29 17.60 25.41
CA PHE A 5 -32.96 17.58 24.80
C PHE A 5 -32.70 16.19 24.22
N LEU A 6 -32.69 16.09 22.88
CA LEU A 6 -32.28 14.90 22.16
C LEU A 6 -30.74 14.79 22.19
N LEU A 7 -30.22 13.90 23.02
CA LEU A 7 -28.79 13.57 23.05
C LEU A 7 -28.46 12.69 21.83
N VAL A 8 -27.85 13.27 20.80
CA VAL A 8 -27.35 12.53 19.63
C VAL A 8 -25.94 12.03 19.95
N VAL A 9 -25.82 10.74 20.28
CA VAL A 9 -24.52 10.07 20.44
C VAL A 9 -24.06 9.62 19.05
N ILE A 10 -23.11 10.37 18.46
CA ILE A 10 -22.45 9.98 17.21
C ILE A 10 -21.41 8.91 17.55
N VAL A 11 -21.74 7.64 17.31
CA VAL A 11 -20.76 6.54 17.37
C VAL A 11 -19.99 6.55 16.06
N VAL A 12 -18.82 7.19 16.05
CA VAL A 12 -17.89 7.08 14.94
C VAL A 12 -17.21 5.72 15.05
N CYS A 13 -17.64 4.75 14.25
CA CYS A 13 -16.88 3.51 14.07
C CYS A 13 -15.58 3.84 13.33
N HIS A 14 -14.49 4.05 14.08
CA HIS A 14 -13.16 3.92 13.51
C HIS A 14 -12.94 2.44 13.23
N HIS A 15 -13.21 2.02 11.98
CA HIS A 15 -12.59 0.82 11.48
C HIS A 15 -11.09 1.07 11.52
N ALA A 16 -10.43 0.54 12.54
CA ALA A 16 -8.99 0.42 12.53
C ALA A 16 -8.66 -0.43 11.30
N LEU A 17 -8.04 0.19 10.30
CA LEU A 17 -7.55 -0.54 9.14
C LEU A 17 -6.60 -1.63 9.67
N PRO A 18 -6.71 -2.87 9.18
CA PRO A 18 -5.83 -3.94 9.61
C PRO A 18 -4.37 -3.51 9.45
N GLU A 19 -3.57 -3.70 10.50
CA GLU A 19 -2.13 -3.44 10.43
C GLU A 19 -1.52 -4.30 9.32
N CYS A 20 -0.68 -3.69 8.47
CA CYS A 20 -0.04 -4.42 7.39
C CYS A 20 0.94 -5.47 7.94
N PRO A 21 1.08 -6.62 7.26
CA PRO A 21 2.17 -7.55 7.55
C PRO A 21 3.53 -6.83 7.52
N VAL A 22 4.48 -7.31 8.33
CA VAL A 22 5.83 -6.75 8.37
C VAL A 22 6.44 -6.71 6.96
N GLY A 23 7.00 -5.57 6.58
CA GLY A 23 7.58 -5.35 5.26
C GLY A 23 6.59 -4.91 4.18
N TRP A 24 5.35 -4.58 4.54
CA TRP A 24 4.35 -4.04 3.61
C TRP A 24 3.73 -2.75 4.12
N PHE A 25 3.32 -1.87 3.20
CA PHE A 25 2.67 -0.59 3.51
C PHE A 25 1.64 -0.19 2.44
N GLY A 26 0.95 0.93 2.68
CA GLY A 26 -0.12 1.45 1.82
C GLY A 26 -1.52 1.09 2.33
N SER A 27 -2.55 1.74 1.79
CA SER A 27 -3.93 1.62 2.28
C SER A 27 -4.51 0.19 2.19
N LEU A 28 -3.92 -0.64 1.32
CA LEU A 28 -4.30 -2.04 1.11
C LEU A 28 -3.12 -3.00 1.31
N CYS A 29 -2.05 -2.56 1.99
CA CYS A 29 -0.83 -3.35 2.19
C CYS A 29 -0.26 -3.94 0.88
N ASN A 30 -0.34 -3.18 -0.21
CA ASN A 30 0.01 -3.62 -1.55
C ASN A 30 1.39 -3.12 -2.02
N LYS A 31 2.12 -2.40 -1.16
CA LYS A 31 3.47 -1.91 -1.45
C LYS A 31 4.49 -2.60 -0.56
N ILE A 32 5.53 -3.15 -1.17
CA ILE A 32 6.63 -3.79 -0.45
C ILE A 32 7.60 -2.72 0.05
N CYS A 33 7.96 -2.85 1.32
CA CYS A 33 9.00 -2.07 1.97
C CYS A 33 10.37 -2.36 1.34
N ARG A 34 11.03 -1.32 0.83
CA ARG A 34 12.38 -1.43 0.23
C ARG A 34 13.45 -0.80 1.13
N CYS A 35 13.20 -0.79 2.44
CA CYS A 35 14.09 -0.25 3.46
C CYS A 35 15.13 -1.29 3.90
N GLU A 36 16.25 -0.83 4.44
CA GLU A 36 17.20 -1.70 5.13
C GLU A 36 16.46 -2.48 6.26
N ASN A 37 16.72 -3.78 6.36
CA ASN A 37 16.01 -4.72 7.26
C ASN A 37 14.49 -4.89 7.01
N LEU A 38 13.95 -4.37 5.90
CA LEU A 38 12.52 -4.42 5.57
C LEU A 38 11.62 -3.72 6.61
N GLU A 39 12.18 -2.76 7.35
CA GLU A 39 11.45 -2.00 8.37
C GLU A 39 11.04 -0.60 7.87
N CYS A 40 9.76 -0.42 7.60
CA CYS A 40 9.14 0.89 7.37
C CYS A 40 7.97 1.14 8.30
N GLU A 41 7.61 2.41 8.41
CA GLU A 41 6.37 2.85 9.04
C GLU A 41 5.16 2.57 8.15
N THR A 42 3.95 2.81 8.68
CA THR A 42 2.69 2.51 7.99
C THR A 42 2.48 3.34 6.71
N ASP A 43 3.15 4.48 6.61
CA ASP A 43 3.19 5.31 5.42
C ASP A 43 4.28 4.89 4.40
N GLY A 44 5.11 3.91 4.75
CA GLY A 44 6.22 3.41 3.92
C GLY A 44 7.56 4.10 4.13
N GLU A 45 7.67 5.07 5.04
CA GLU A 45 8.95 5.69 5.36
C GLU A 45 9.87 4.73 6.11
N CYS A 46 11.16 4.70 5.75
CA CYS A 46 12.11 3.82 6.40
C CYS A 46 12.49 4.34 7.79
N LYS A 47 12.39 3.48 8.81
CA LYS A 47 12.78 3.84 10.19
C LYS A 47 14.24 4.26 10.29
N THR A 48 15.12 3.61 9.52
CA THR A 48 16.56 3.91 9.45
C THR A 48 16.90 5.01 8.44
N LYS A 49 15.90 5.51 7.68
CA LYS A 49 16.08 6.40 6.51
C LYS A 49 17.00 5.85 5.41
N ARG A 50 17.21 4.53 5.38
CA ARG A 50 18.09 3.86 4.41
C ARG A 50 17.29 2.91 3.52
N CYS A 51 17.55 3.00 2.23
CA CYS A 51 17.01 2.10 1.23
C CYS A 51 17.89 0.87 1.05
N LEU A 52 17.30 -0.22 0.58
CA LEU A 52 18.07 -1.34 0.03
C LEU A 52 18.92 -0.86 -1.17
N PRO A 53 20.11 -1.45 -1.39
CA PRO A 53 20.92 -1.14 -2.57
C PRO A 53 20.11 -1.26 -3.86
N GLY A 54 20.18 -0.24 -4.73
CA GLY A 54 19.36 -0.18 -5.95
C GLY A 54 18.03 0.54 -5.80
N PHE A 55 17.69 1.06 -4.61
CA PHE A 55 16.45 1.79 -4.38
C PHE A 55 16.70 3.18 -3.80
N PHE A 56 15.81 4.12 -4.12
CA PHE A 56 15.85 5.50 -3.61
C PHE A 56 14.45 6.14 -3.53
N GLY A 57 14.41 7.35 -2.97
CA GLY A 57 13.18 8.10 -2.70
C GLY A 57 12.75 8.00 -1.23
N LYS A 58 11.78 8.83 -0.84
CA LYS A 58 11.31 8.94 0.56
C LYS A 58 10.87 7.61 1.18
N GLN A 59 10.28 6.74 0.36
CA GLN A 59 9.76 5.42 0.74
C GLN A 59 10.56 4.29 0.05
N CYS A 60 11.75 4.61 -0.48
CA CYS A 60 12.57 3.69 -1.28
C CYS A 60 11.79 3.05 -2.46
N GLN A 61 10.82 3.79 -2.99
CA GLN A 61 9.85 3.28 -3.95
C GLN A 61 10.40 3.24 -5.38
N TYR A 62 11.54 3.86 -5.66
CA TYR A 62 12.10 3.99 -7.00
C TYR A 62 13.32 3.10 -7.15
N VAL A 63 13.37 2.34 -8.25
CA VAL A 63 14.56 1.59 -8.66
C VAL A 63 15.56 2.56 -9.28
N ASP A 64 16.78 2.55 -8.76
CA ASP A 64 17.89 3.32 -9.28
C ASP A 64 18.60 2.57 -10.41
N SER A 65 18.36 3.03 -11.64
CA SER A 65 18.89 2.35 -12.83
C SER A 65 20.42 2.49 -12.95
N ILE A 66 21.04 3.46 -12.27
CA ILE A 66 22.50 3.65 -12.30
C ILE A 66 23.25 2.47 -11.68
N MET A 67 22.66 1.81 -10.67
CA MET A 67 23.35 0.74 -9.95
C MET A 67 23.72 -0.46 -10.84
N SER A 68 23.02 -0.63 -11.96
CA SER A 68 23.32 -1.67 -12.96
C SER A 68 24.00 -1.14 -14.22
N ALA A 69 24.18 0.17 -14.37
CA ALA A 69 24.71 0.79 -15.58
C ALA A 69 26.25 0.79 -15.63
N GLU A 70 26.82 0.89 -16.83
CA GLU A 70 28.22 1.29 -17.02
C GLU A 70 28.29 2.82 -16.92
N VAL A 71 29.18 3.35 -16.08
CA VAL A 71 29.26 4.77 -15.76
C VAL A 71 30.67 5.32 -16.01
N SER A 72 30.79 6.59 -16.37
CA SER A 72 32.10 7.24 -16.57
C SER A 72 32.88 7.49 -15.28
N GLN A 73 32.20 7.53 -14.14
CA GLN A 73 32.77 7.70 -12.80
C GLN A 73 32.08 6.73 -11.85
N GLU A 74 32.81 5.82 -11.20
CA GLU A 74 32.21 4.79 -10.32
C GLU A 74 31.58 5.40 -9.06
N GLU A 75 31.99 6.60 -8.67
CA GLU A 75 31.37 7.38 -7.60
C GLU A 75 29.87 7.64 -7.86
N LEU A 76 29.42 7.62 -9.12
CA LEU A 76 28.01 7.72 -9.49
C LEU A 76 27.16 6.58 -8.92
N LYS A 77 27.75 5.42 -8.60
CA LYS A 77 27.05 4.28 -7.96
C LYS A 77 27.17 4.29 -6.43
N SER A 78 27.98 5.19 -5.86
CA SER A 78 28.14 5.28 -4.42
C SER A 78 26.87 5.82 -3.77
N ARG A 79 26.39 5.15 -2.72
CA ARG A 79 25.19 5.56 -1.97
C ARG A 79 25.55 5.63 -0.50
N ASN A 80 25.41 6.81 0.10
CA ASN A 80 25.59 6.99 1.52
C ASN A 80 24.24 7.08 2.23
N ALA A 81 24.23 6.58 3.46
CA ALA A 81 23.07 6.67 4.34
C ALA A 81 22.70 8.11 4.70
N THR A 82 23.71 8.95 4.87
CA THR A 82 23.53 10.36 5.16
C THR A 82 23.72 11.14 3.87
N LYS A 83 22.70 11.93 3.53
CA LYS A 83 22.69 12.81 2.36
C LYS A 83 23.98 13.64 2.34
N CYS A 84 24.69 13.58 1.21
CA CYS A 84 25.96 14.26 0.97
C CYS A 84 27.06 14.07 2.02
N GLN A 85 27.14 12.89 2.66
CA GLN A 85 28.29 12.58 3.53
C GLN A 85 29.62 12.55 2.76
N THR A 86 29.58 12.09 1.51
CA THR A 86 30.72 12.18 0.58
C THR A 86 30.27 12.90 -0.68
N SER A 87 31.21 13.61 -1.30
CA SER A 87 31.05 14.24 -2.61
C SER A 87 32.21 13.87 -3.53
N PHE A 88 31.99 13.97 -4.83
CA PHE A 88 32.98 13.75 -5.87
C PHE A 88 32.97 14.91 -6.87
N ILE A 89 34.08 15.12 -7.56
CA ILE A 89 34.19 16.13 -8.62
C ILE A 89 33.63 15.53 -9.91
N ALA A 90 32.54 16.10 -10.41
CA ALA A 90 31.88 15.65 -11.62
C ALA A 90 32.65 16.10 -12.86
N LEU A 91 33.13 15.14 -13.65
CA LEU A 91 33.80 15.41 -14.93
C LEU A 91 32.76 15.46 -16.06
N SER A 92 32.68 16.58 -16.77
CA SER A 92 31.75 16.76 -17.90
C SER A 92 32.29 16.09 -19.18
N PRO A 93 31.51 15.26 -19.90
CA PRO A 93 30.18 14.75 -19.53
C PRO A 93 30.24 13.58 -18.54
N LEU A 94 29.25 13.52 -17.64
CA LEU A 94 28.94 12.29 -16.92
C LEU A 94 28.16 11.37 -17.87
N VAL A 95 28.73 10.21 -18.18
CA VAL A 95 28.13 9.24 -19.10
C VAL A 95 27.59 8.05 -18.33
N ILE A 96 26.31 7.74 -18.53
CA ILE A 96 25.61 6.59 -17.95
C ILE A 96 25.07 5.75 -19.10
N LYS A 97 25.62 4.55 -19.32
CA LYS A 97 25.17 3.59 -20.33
C LYS A 97 24.40 2.47 -19.66
N PHE A 98 23.14 2.32 -20.02
CA PHE A 98 22.27 1.28 -19.46
C PHE A 98 22.52 -0.06 -20.17
N ASN A 99 22.66 -1.14 -19.39
CA ASN A 99 22.88 -2.49 -19.93
C ASN A 99 21.70 -2.95 -20.81
N SER A 100 20.48 -2.57 -20.41
CA SER A 100 19.26 -2.77 -21.18
C SER A 100 18.59 -1.45 -21.52
N GLU A 101 17.79 -1.45 -22.58
CA GLU A 101 16.89 -0.35 -22.93
C GLU A 101 16.02 0.02 -21.72
N THR A 102 16.14 1.27 -21.25
CA THR A 102 15.54 1.72 -19.99
C THR A 102 14.64 2.90 -20.23
N ARG A 103 13.39 2.85 -19.75
CA ARG A 103 12.52 4.04 -19.71
C ARG A 103 12.91 4.87 -18.50
N ILE A 104 13.11 6.17 -18.69
CA ILE A 104 13.48 7.09 -17.61
C ILE A 104 12.28 7.99 -17.35
N SER A 105 11.81 8.02 -16.11
CA SER A 105 10.70 8.89 -15.69
C SER A 105 11.16 10.10 -14.89
N GLY A 106 12.40 10.10 -14.39
CA GLY A 106 13.00 11.22 -13.69
C GLY A 106 14.45 10.96 -13.31
N ILE A 107 15.18 12.04 -13.05
CA ILE A 107 16.59 12.02 -12.65
C ILE A 107 16.69 12.91 -11.41
N GLN A 108 17.25 12.41 -10.32
CA GLN A 108 17.51 13.21 -9.12
C GLN A 108 19.02 13.42 -8.98
N ILE A 109 19.45 14.66 -8.83
CA ILE A 109 20.85 15.05 -8.68
C ILE A 109 20.98 15.79 -7.35
N GLU A 110 21.90 15.31 -6.52
CA GLU A 110 22.26 15.92 -5.25
C GLU A 110 23.61 16.61 -5.40
N GLY A 111 23.62 17.94 -5.29
CA GLY A 111 24.83 18.77 -5.34
C GLY A 111 25.39 18.99 -3.93
N PHE A 112 26.69 19.27 -3.84
CA PHE A 112 27.30 19.67 -2.57
C PHE A 112 26.79 21.05 -2.13
N ALA A 113 26.61 21.96 -3.10
CA ALA A 113 25.94 23.25 -2.94
C ALA A 113 24.96 23.52 -4.10
N GLU A 114 24.16 24.59 -3.99
CA GLU A 114 23.15 24.97 -5.00
C GLU A 114 23.81 25.31 -6.35
N GLU A 115 24.95 25.99 -6.31
CA GLU A 115 25.72 26.38 -7.48
C GLU A 115 26.18 25.16 -8.30
N ASP A 116 26.43 24.01 -7.68
CA ASP A 116 26.86 22.77 -8.34
C ASP A 116 25.79 22.19 -9.28
N LEU A 117 24.54 22.63 -9.14
CA LEU A 117 23.39 22.19 -9.94
C LEU A 117 23.08 23.15 -11.10
N LEU A 118 23.79 24.28 -11.23
CA LEU A 118 23.55 25.26 -12.28
C LEU A 118 24.15 24.83 -13.63
N GLY A 119 23.47 25.20 -14.72
CA GLY A 119 23.95 24.94 -16.09
C GLY A 119 23.95 23.45 -16.48
N LEU A 120 23.16 22.62 -15.80
CA LEU A 120 23.00 21.20 -16.13
C LEU A 120 22.22 21.04 -17.44
N ALA A 121 22.79 20.31 -18.39
CA ALA A 121 22.14 19.89 -19.63
C ALA A 121 22.13 18.36 -19.75
N LEU A 122 20.99 17.82 -20.17
CA LEU A 122 20.76 16.38 -20.33
C LEU A 122 20.59 16.05 -21.80
N THR A 123 21.38 15.11 -22.30
CA THR A 123 21.25 14.59 -23.66
C THR A 123 21.24 13.07 -23.65
N PHE A 124 20.41 12.49 -24.51
CA PHE A 124 20.28 11.06 -24.69
C PHE A 124 20.96 10.66 -25.98
N VAL A 125 21.77 9.61 -25.89
CA VAL A 125 22.59 9.13 -27.01
C VAL A 125 22.14 7.72 -27.38
N GLN A 126 21.98 7.51 -28.69
CA GLN A 126 21.71 6.20 -29.24
C GLN A 126 23.02 5.40 -29.33
N THR A 127 23.03 4.19 -28.78
CA THR A 127 24.13 3.24 -28.97
C THR A 127 23.97 2.50 -30.30
N PRO A 128 25.07 2.09 -30.97
CA PRO A 128 24.99 1.27 -32.17
C PRO A 128 24.11 0.03 -31.94
N ASN A 129 23.30 -0.35 -32.93
CA ASN A 129 22.46 -1.54 -32.92
C ASN A 129 21.27 -1.55 -31.94
N LYS A 130 20.93 -0.42 -31.29
CA LYS A 130 19.72 -0.29 -30.46
C LYS A 130 18.82 0.86 -30.93
N SER A 131 17.51 0.67 -30.93
CA SER A 131 16.52 1.69 -31.33
C SER A 131 16.14 2.58 -30.14
N CYS A 132 17.13 3.21 -29.51
CA CYS A 132 16.93 4.09 -28.38
C CYS A 132 16.70 5.55 -28.80
N TYR A 133 16.00 6.29 -27.93
CA TYR A 133 15.81 7.73 -28.07
C TYR A 133 17.15 8.46 -28.12
N LYS A 134 17.24 9.41 -29.05
CA LYS A 134 18.38 10.31 -29.23
C LYS A 134 17.88 11.75 -29.24
N GLY A 135 18.49 12.61 -28.43
CA GLY A 135 18.15 14.03 -28.38
C GLY A 135 18.13 14.60 -26.97
N PRO A 136 17.66 15.83 -26.79
CA PRO A 136 17.55 16.44 -25.47
C PRO A 136 16.38 15.87 -24.67
N CYS A 137 16.34 16.18 -23.37
CA CYS A 137 15.19 15.96 -22.50
C CYS A 137 13.96 16.74 -22.99
N GLN A 138 12.91 16.03 -23.43
CA GLN A 138 11.67 16.63 -23.92
C GLN A 138 10.80 17.09 -22.75
N ARG A 139 10.16 18.27 -22.89
CA ARG A 139 9.28 18.89 -21.88
C ARG A 139 9.88 18.85 -20.47
N ARG A 140 11.18 19.17 -20.39
CA ARG A 140 11.97 19.19 -19.16
C ARG A 140 11.25 19.99 -18.07
N ARG A 141 11.14 19.39 -16.88
CA ARG A 141 10.68 20.09 -15.67
C ARG A 141 11.68 19.88 -14.55
N ASP A 142 12.15 20.99 -14.00
CA ASP A 142 13.12 21.04 -12.93
C ASP A 142 12.39 21.35 -11.61
N ILE A 143 12.56 20.50 -10.61
CA ILE A 143 11.91 20.58 -9.31
C ILE A 143 12.98 20.52 -8.23
N TYR A 144 13.21 21.64 -7.55
CA TYR A 144 14.10 21.68 -6.40
C TYR A 144 13.35 21.18 -5.17
N LEU A 145 13.83 20.09 -4.56
CA LEU A 145 13.31 19.60 -3.29
C LEU A 145 13.87 20.41 -2.10
N ASP A 146 15.11 20.85 -2.26
CA ASP A 146 15.86 21.73 -1.38
C ASP A 146 17.00 22.38 -2.21
N PRO A 147 17.77 23.35 -1.66
CA PRO A 147 18.80 24.07 -2.43
C PRO A 147 19.83 23.16 -3.10
N ASN A 148 20.06 21.97 -2.54
CA ASN A 148 21.10 21.04 -2.98
C ASN A 148 20.53 19.81 -3.69
N THR A 149 19.23 19.76 -4.00
CA THR A 149 18.61 18.59 -4.64
C THR A 149 17.65 19.00 -5.73
N LEU A 150 18.02 18.62 -6.96
CA LEU A 150 17.25 18.87 -8.16
C LEU A 150 16.69 17.56 -8.70
N VAL A 151 15.38 17.52 -8.93
CA VAL A 151 14.71 16.46 -9.68
C VAL A 151 14.34 16.98 -11.06
N ILE A 152 14.86 16.33 -12.10
CA ILE A 152 14.61 16.64 -13.50
C ILE A 152 13.70 15.56 -14.07
N ASN A 153 12.50 15.94 -14.49
CA ASN A 153 11.57 15.05 -15.19
C ASN A 153 11.64 15.32 -16.70
N CYS A 154 11.73 14.23 -17.47
CA CYS A 154 11.69 14.25 -18.93
C CYS A 154 10.49 13.46 -19.42
N ASP A 155 9.78 13.99 -20.42
CA ASP A 155 8.66 13.29 -21.08
C ASP A 155 9.18 12.54 -22.30
N ILE A 156 9.75 11.35 -22.08
CA ILE A 156 10.34 10.52 -23.13
C ILE A 156 9.52 9.23 -23.25
N GLY A 157 8.73 9.11 -24.32
CA GLY A 157 7.92 7.93 -24.57
C GLY A 157 8.70 6.69 -25.01
N ASN A 158 9.96 6.87 -25.43
CA ASN A 158 10.83 5.82 -25.96
C ASN A 158 11.87 5.36 -24.91
N TYR A 159 12.47 4.19 -25.15
CA TYR A 159 13.57 3.71 -24.31
C TYR A 159 14.86 4.50 -24.52
N VAL A 160 15.68 4.57 -23.48
CA VAL A 160 16.99 5.23 -23.46
C VAL A 160 18.08 4.18 -23.25
N CYS A 161 19.18 4.34 -24.00
CA CYS A 161 20.37 3.48 -23.90
C CYS A 161 21.51 4.18 -23.16
N GLN A 162 21.68 5.48 -23.38
CA GLN A 162 22.74 6.26 -22.76
C GLN A 162 22.23 7.65 -22.40
N LEU A 163 22.57 8.09 -21.19
CA LEU A 163 22.33 9.43 -20.67
C LEU A 163 23.68 10.14 -20.49
N ASN A 164 23.81 11.33 -21.07
CA ASN A 164 24.92 12.23 -20.85
C ASN A 164 24.44 13.45 -20.06
N ILE A 165 25.12 13.74 -18.95
CA ILE A 165 24.91 14.96 -18.15
C ILE A 165 26.12 15.87 -18.36
N THR A 166 25.88 17.04 -18.92
CA THR A 166 26.91 18.06 -19.20
C THR A 166 26.66 19.32 -18.39
N PHE A 167 27.71 20.08 -18.14
CA PHE A 167 27.66 21.39 -17.51
C PHE A 167 28.06 22.47 -18.52
N GLU A 168 27.27 23.54 -18.65
CA GLU A 168 27.53 24.65 -19.59
C GLU A 168 28.90 25.32 -19.33
N GLU A 169 29.24 25.54 -18.06
CA GLU A 169 30.52 26.14 -17.67
C GLU A 169 31.54 25.07 -17.28
N THR A 170 32.44 24.73 -18.22
CA THR A 170 33.45 23.68 -18.00
C THR A 170 34.62 24.10 -17.11
N LYS A 171 34.73 25.38 -16.74
CA LYS A 171 35.82 25.91 -15.91
C LYS A 171 35.54 25.83 -14.41
N ILE A 172 34.29 25.62 -14.02
CA ILE A 172 33.89 25.50 -12.62
C ILE A 172 33.84 24.03 -12.26
N GLU A 173 34.63 23.64 -11.26
CA GLU A 173 34.55 22.29 -10.70
C GLU A 173 33.19 22.10 -10.02
N ARG A 174 32.47 21.06 -10.42
CA ARG A 174 31.15 20.73 -9.87
C ARG A 174 31.30 19.60 -8.87
N ARG A 175 30.81 19.79 -7.65
CA ARG A 175 30.84 18.76 -6.61
C ARG A 175 29.45 18.16 -6.46
N LEU A 176 29.32 16.89 -6.82
CA LEU A 176 28.06 16.15 -6.66
C LEU A 176 28.18 15.14 -5.52
N CYS A 177 27.05 14.89 -4.87
CA CYS A 177 26.93 13.91 -3.79
C CYS A 177 26.41 12.58 -4.33
N ALA A 178 25.37 12.64 -5.17
CA ALA A 178 24.74 11.47 -5.76
C ALA A 178 23.95 11.84 -7.01
N VAL A 179 23.83 10.89 -7.93
CA VAL A 179 22.92 10.95 -9.08
C VAL A 179 22.08 9.69 -9.06
N TYR A 180 20.76 9.84 -9.15
CA TYR A 180 19.80 8.76 -9.21
C TYR A 180 19.04 8.85 -10.52
N VAL A 181 18.87 7.72 -11.19
CA VAL A 181 18.01 7.65 -12.38
C VAL A 181 16.81 6.79 -12.04
N ARG A 182 15.63 7.42 -11.99
CA ARG A 182 14.36 6.72 -11.85
C ARG A 182 14.09 5.99 -13.16
N GLY A 183 14.43 4.71 -13.18
CA GLY A 183 13.88 3.80 -14.17
C GLY A 183 12.38 3.78 -13.96
N ALA A 184 11.59 4.04 -15.01
CA ALA A 184 10.27 3.45 -15.02
C ALA A 184 10.51 1.94 -14.89
N SER A 185 9.77 1.27 -13.99
CA SER A 185 9.81 -0.19 -13.97
C SER A 185 9.61 -0.63 -15.42
N LYS A 186 10.45 -1.58 -15.91
CA LYS A 186 10.20 -2.26 -17.20
C LYS A 186 8.70 -2.48 -17.25
N GLU A 187 8.08 -1.98 -18.33
CA GLU A 187 6.62 -1.94 -18.52
C GLU A 187 5.99 -3.02 -17.66
N SER A 188 5.22 -2.57 -16.67
CA SER A 188 4.45 -3.43 -15.79
C SER A 188 3.97 -4.59 -16.63
N GLN A 189 4.55 -5.77 -16.42
CA GLN A 189 4.19 -6.94 -17.21
C GLN A 189 2.68 -7.03 -17.04
N ILE A 190 1.93 -6.98 -18.13
CA ILE A 190 0.48 -7.01 -18.00
C ILE A 190 0.05 -8.46 -18.05
N PHE A 191 -0.83 -8.85 -17.14
CA PHE A 191 -1.57 -10.07 -17.27
C PHE A 191 -2.98 -9.76 -17.77
N LEU A 192 -3.47 -10.64 -18.62
CA LEU A 192 -4.83 -10.70 -19.09
C LEU A 192 -5.51 -11.86 -18.37
N LEU A 193 -6.57 -11.58 -17.63
CA LEU A 193 -7.42 -12.57 -17.02
C LEU A 193 -8.78 -12.55 -17.72
N GLN A 194 -9.11 -13.64 -18.39
CA GLN A 194 -10.41 -13.84 -19.02
C GLN A 194 -11.20 -14.88 -18.23
N LEU A 195 -12.48 -14.56 -17.97
CA LEU A 195 -13.42 -15.45 -17.30
C LEU A 195 -14.50 -15.82 -18.30
N HIS A 196 -14.69 -17.12 -18.54
CA HIS A 196 -15.65 -17.60 -19.52
C HIS A 196 -16.77 -18.42 -18.87
N ALA A 197 -17.98 -18.28 -19.42
CA ALA A 197 -19.15 -19.08 -19.04
C ALA A 197 -19.05 -20.49 -19.64
N ASP A 198 -18.58 -20.58 -20.87
CA ASP A 198 -18.31 -21.80 -21.65
C ASP A 198 -17.16 -21.48 -22.64
N GLU A 199 -16.68 -22.46 -23.42
CA GLU A 199 -15.44 -22.34 -24.24
C GLU A 199 -15.34 -21.11 -25.17
N ASN A 200 -16.48 -20.55 -25.61
CA ASN A 200 -16.51 -19.41 -26.54
C ASN A 200 -17.27 -18.19 -25.99
N ASP A 201 -17.52 -18.13 -24.69
CA ASP A 201 -18.35 -17.09 -24.07
C ASP A 201 -17.64 -16.37 -22.93
N THR A 202 -16.83 -15.37 -23.29
CA THR A 202 -16.10 -14.53 -22.33
C THR A 202 -17.08 -13.62 -21.58
N ILE A 203 -17.21 -13.84 -20.27
CA ILE A 203 -18.02 -13.02 -19.37
C ILE A 203 -17.27 -11.74 -18.98
N MET A 204 -15.96 -11.84 -18.75
CA MET A 204 -15.14 -10.73 -18.28
C MET A 204 -13.72 -10.83 -18.83
N GLU A 205 -13.16 -9.69 -19.24
CA GLU A 205 -11.75 -9.51 -19.54
C GLU A 205 -11.16 -8.48 -18.55
N TYR A 206 -10.10 -8.84 -17.85
CA TYR A 206 -9.35 -7.96 -16.96
C TYR A 206 -7.90 -7.85 -17.40
N ARG A 207 -7.43 -6.61 -17.54
CA ARG A 207 -6.03 -6.29 -17.81
C ARG A 207 -5.42 -5.67 -16.55
N GLY A 208 -4.48 -6.37 -15.95
CA GLY A 208 -3.81 -5.94 -14.72
C GLY A 208 -2.31 -5.88 -14.88
N GLU A 209 -1.66 -5.03 -14.08
CA GLU A 209 -0.22 -5.05 -13.94
C GLU A 209 0.19 -6.21 -13.02
N VAL A 210 1.23 -6.94 -13.41
CA VAL A 210 1.83 -8.01 -12.61
C VAL A 210 2.46 -7.36 -11.38
N HIS A 211 1.86 -7.66 -10.24
CA HIS A 211 2.40 -7.39 -8.93
C HIS A 211 2.68 -8.71 -8.20
N PRO A 212 3.47 -8.70 -7.12
CA PRO A 212 3.70 -9.91 -6.31
C PRO A 212 2.42 -10.55 -5.79
N ARG A 213 1.34 -9.77 -5.64
CA ARG A 213 0.00 -10.24 -5.34
C ARG A 213 -1.02 -9.38 -6.07
N VAL A 214 -1.96 -10.00 -6.74
CA VAL A 214 -3.09 -9.33 -7.38
C VAL A 214 -4.37 -10.00 -6.91
N SER A 215 -5.34 -9.21 -6.48
CA SER A 215 -6.65 -9.70 -6.03
C SER A 215 -7.72 -9.08 -6.93
N LEU A 216 -8.63 -9.91 -7.40
CA LEU A 216 -9.75 -9.50 -8.24
C LEU A 216 -11.03 -10.13 -7.71
N VAL A 217 -12.05 -9.32 -7.52
CA VAL A 217 -13.40 -9.78 -7.15
C VAL A 217 -14.31 -9.54 -8.35
N PRO A 218 -14.44 -10.50 -9.27
CA PRO A 218 -15.31 -10.34 -10.41
C PRO A 218 -16.77 -10.37 -9.94
N THR A 219 -17.63 -9.56 -10.56
CA THR A 219 -19.08 -9.56 -10.32
C THR A 219 -19.83 -10.00 -11.59
N PRO A 220 -19.67 -11.26 -12.04
CA PRO A 220 -20.34 -11.72 -13.24
C PRO A 220 -21.82 -12.01 -12.95
N ASP A 221 -22.68 -11.75 -13.94
CA ASP A 221 -24.11 -12.11 -13.88
C ASP A 221 -24.35 -13.60 -14.17
N ARG A 222 -23.28 -14.36 -14.45
CA ARG A 222 -23.30 -15.76 -14.87
C ARG A 222 -22.21 -16.55 -14.17
N PHE A 223 -22.40 -17.87 -14.07
CA PHE A 223 -21.39 -18.76 -13.51
C PHE A 223 -20.14 -18.79 -14.38
N ILE A 224 -18.98 -18.59 -13.75
CA ILE A 224 -17.68 -18.77 -14.39
C ILE A 224 -17.39 -20.27 -14.40
N ARG A 225 -17.04 -20.80 -15.58
CA ARG A 225 -16.60 -22.20 -15.72
C ARG A 225 -15.14 -22.33 -16.09
N ILE A 226 -14.62 -21.38 -16.85
CA ILE A 226 -13.25 -21.40 -17.34
C ILE A 226 -12.58 -20.10 -16.92
N LEU A 227 -11.38 -20.22 -16.34
CA LEU A 227 -10.50 -19.11 -16.04
C LEU A 227 -9.27 -19.23 -16.93
N GLU A 228 -9.04 -18.23 -17.76
CA GLU A 228 -7.90 -18.16 -18.66
C GLU A 228 -6.99 -17.01 -18.24
N LEU A 229 -5.78 -17.36 -17.80
CA LEU A 229 -4.76 -16.40 -17.40
C LEU A 229 -3.66 -16.36 -18.47
N SER A 230 -3.58 -15.25 -19.18
CA SER A 230 -2.60 -14.98 -20.23
C SER A 230 -1.62 -13.92 -19.78
N LEU A 231 -0.32 -14.22 -19.83
CA LEU A 231 0.71 -13.24 -19.51
C LEU A 231 1.18 -12.55 -20.80
N GLN A 232 0.98 -11.23 -20.91
CA GLN A 232 1.33 -10.46 -22.09
C GLN A 232 2.62 -9.63 -21.88
N HIS A 233 3.38 -9.41 -22.95
CA HIS A 233 4.59 -8.58 -22.97
C HIS A 233 5.71 -9.05 -22.01
N ALA A 234 5.70 -10.34 -21.66
CA ALA A 234 6.75 -10.95 -20.88
C ALA A 234 7.97 -11.19 -21.77
N ASN A 235 8.89 -10.22 -21.87
CA ASN A 235 10.21 -10.44 -22.47
C ASN A 235 11.07 -11.45 -21.68
N ALA A 236 10.53 -12.00 -20.59
CA ALA A 236 11.12 -13.03 -19.75
C ALA A 236 10.06 -14.09 -19.44
N GLN A 237 10.49 -15.34 -19.27
CA GLN A 237 9.64 -16.43 -18.82
C GLN A 237 9.08 -16.07 -17.43
N MET A 238 7.77 -15.98 -17.30
CA MET A 238 7.08 -15.76 -16.04
C MET A 238 6.45 -17.07 -15.58
N THR A 239 6.47 -17.30 -14.27
CA THR A 239 5.84 -18.46 -13.64
C THR A 239 4.80 -17.97 -12.66
N VAL A 240 3.58 -18.47 -12.79
CA VAL A 240 2.54 -18.28 -11.76
C VAL A 240 2.85 -19.26 -10.63
N CYS A 241 3.19 -18.76 -9.45
CA CYS A 241 3.50 -19.61 -8.31
C CYS A 241 2.24 -20.26 -7.73
N GLU A 242 1.16 -19.47 -7.64
CA GLU A 242 -0.08 -19.86 -7.00
C GLU A 242 -1.23 -19.07 -7.62
N LEU A 243 -2.34 -19.76 -7.85
CA LEU A 243 -3.60 -19.17 -8.28
C LEU A 243 -4.70 -19.71 -7.36
N GLU A 244 -5.26 -18.83 -6.55
CA GLU A 244 -6.39 -19.15 -5.68
C GLU A 244 -7.68 -18.62 -6.29
N ALA A 245 -8.65 -19.50 -6.51
CA ALA A 245 -9.98 -19.13 -6.96
C ALA A 245 -11.00 -19.55 -5.89
N TYR A 246 -11.67 -18.56 -5.31
CA TYR A 246 -12.67 -18.78 -4.28
C TYR A 246 -14.07 -18.72 -4.89
N GLY A 247 -14.89 -19.73 -4.61
CA GLY A 247 -16.30 -19.74 -4.96
C GLY A 247 -17.15 -18.93 -3.98
N GLU A 248 -18.41 -18.69 -4.33
CA GLU A 248 -19.39 -18.17 -3.38
C GLU A 248 -19.77 -19.25 -2.36
N CYS A 249 -19.78 -18.89 -1.09
CA CYS A 249 -20.30 -19.75 -0.04
C CYS A 249 -21.82 -19.92 -0.17
N ALA A 250 -22.34 -21.08 0.25
CA ALA A 250 -23.78 -21.26 0.34
C ALA A 250 -24.35 -20.30 1.40
N PRO A 251 -25.43 -19.54 1.10
CA PRO A 251 -26.07 -18.69 2.10
C PRO A 251 -26.45 -19.50 3.35
N PRO A 252 -26.25 -18.94 4.57
CA PRO A 252 -25.90 -17.54 4.85
C PRO A 252 -24.40 -17.30 5.01
N MET A 253 -23.52 -18.21 4.58
CA MET A 253 -22.09 -18.12 4.90
C MET A 253 -21.31 -17.20 3.96
N PHE A 254 -20.18 -16.66 4.41
CA PHE A 254 -19.19 -15.94 3.61
C PHE A 254 -17.76 -16.11 4.16
N GLY A 255 -16.79 -15.51 3.48
CA GLY A 255 -15.37 -15.55 3.84
C GLY A 255 -14.59 -16.68 3.15
N PRO A 256 -13.26 -16.73 3.33
CA PRO A 256 -12.39 -17.75 2.72
C PRO A 256 -12.81 -19.18 3.03
N ASP A 257 -13.19 -19.42 4.29
CA ASP A 257 -13.51 -20.75 4.82
C ASP A 257 -15.03 -20.99 4.95
N CYS A 258 -15.87 -20.07 4.46
CA CYS A 258 -17.32 -20.11 4.65
C CYS A 258 -17.78 -20.28 6.11
N THR A 259 -17.03 -19.70 7.06
CA THR A 259 -17.31 -19.77 8.50
C THR A 259 -18.08 -18.57 9.03
N ASP A 260 -18.02 -17.43 8.33
CA ASP A 260 -18.69 -16.21 8.76
C ASP A 260 -20.13 -16.16 8.23
N ILE A 261 -21.02 -15.46 8.91
CA ILE A 261 -22.46 -15.45 8.60
C ILE A 261 -22.88 -14.05 8.14
N CYS A 262 -23.47 -13.95 6.95
CA CYS A 262 -24.03 -12.74 6.38
C CYS A 262 -25.04 -12.08 7.33
N SER A 263 -25.12 -10.75 7.30
CA SER A 263 -26.14 -10.01 8.05
C SER A 263 -27.55 -10.54 7.76
N LEU A 264 -28.37 -10.68 8.81
CA LEU A 264 -29.77 -11.12 8.70
C LEU A 264 -30.65 -10.12 7.91
N GLU A 265 -30.16 -8.90 7.72
CA GLU A 265 -30.79 -7.85 6.91
C GLU A 265 -30.54 -8.04 5.40
N CYS A 266 -29.55 -8.86 5.01
CA CYS A 266 -29.34 -9.21 3.62
C CYS A 266 -30.56 -9.98 3.10
N LYS A 267 -31.05 -9.60 1.92
CA LYS A 267 -32.09 -10.36 1.21
C LYS A 267 -31.53 -11.75 0.89
N ASN A 268 -32.30 -12.79 1.18
CA ASN A 268 -31.91 -14.20 1.01
C ASN A 268 -30.59 -14.60 1.71
N TYR A 269 -30.12 -13.81 2.69
CA TYR A 269 -28.85 -14.04 3.38
C TYR A 269 -27.64 -14.10 2.45
N THR A 270 -27.70 -13.42 1.29
CA THR A 270 -26.58 -13.38 0.34
C THR A 270 -25.73 -12.13 0.57
N CYS A 271 -24.43 -12.32 0.80
CA CYS A 271 -23.46 -11.24 0.91
C CYS A 271 -22.22 -11.50 0.04
N SER A 272 -21.38 -10.49 -0.16
CA SER A 272 -20.11 -10.59 -0.86
C SER A 272 -19.13 -11.43 -0.05
N TYR A 273 -18.00 -11.78 -0.67
CA TYR A 273 -16.88 -12.44 -0.01
C TYR A 273 -16.37 -11.68 1.24
N GLU A 274 -16.55 -10.35 1.27
CA GLU A 274 -16.16 -9.48 2.39
C GLU A 274 -17.30 -9.26 3.42
N GLY A 275 -18.46 -9.88 3.23
CA GLY A 275 -19.61 -9.78 4.14
C GLY A 275 -20.60 -8.65 3.82
N TYR A 276 -20.46 -7.98 2.67
CA TYR A 276 -21.36 -6.89 2.26
C TYR A 276 -22.63 -7.42 1.61
N CYS A 277 -23.81 -6.97 2.04
CA CYS A 277 -25.05 -7.49 1.46
C CYS A 277 -25.17 -7.14 -0.02
N ARG A 278 -25.41 -8.13 -0.88
CA ARG A 278 -25.64 -7.90 -2.32
C ARG A 278 -26.95 -7.19 -2.59
N TYR A 279 -27.97 -7.56 -1.82
CA TYR A 279 -29.32 -7.02 -1.94
C TYR A 279 -29.90 -6.81 -0.54
N CYS A 280 -30.59 -5.69 -0.37
CA CYS A 280 -31.27 -5.35 0.89
C CYS A 280 -32.77 -5.57 0.79
N LYS A 281 -33.38 -6.07 1.87
CA LYS A 281 -34.83 -6.38 1.91
C LYS A 281 -35.71 -5.15 1.59
N ASN A 282 -35.27 -3.95 1.96
CA ASN A 282 -36.03 -2.70 1.81
C ASN A 282 -35.43 -1.69 0.81
N GLN A 283 -34.66 -2.15 -0.19
CA GLN A 283 -33.95 -1.28 -1.16
C GLN A 283 -32.95 -0.29 -0.52
N THR A 284 -32.56 -0.52 0.73
CA THR A 284 -31.56 0.30 1.42
C THR A 284 -30.20 0.08 0.75
N LYS A 285 -29.39 1.14 0.59
CA LYS A 285 -28.09 1.07 -0.09
C LYS A 285 -26.90 1.12 0.88
N ALA A 286 -27.11 0.65 2.11
CA ALA A 286 -26.06 0.61 3.13
C ALA A 286 -25.22 -0.67 2.99
N LEU A 287 -23.94 -0.57 3.37
CA LEU A 287 -22.91 -1.62 3.24
C LEU A 287 -23.32 -2.98 3.86
N HIS A 288 -24.24 -2.98 4.83
CA HIS A 288 -24.83 -4.18 5.45
C HIS A 288 -26.36 -4.15 5.52
N CYS A 289 -27.02 -3.38 4.66
CA CYS A 289 -28.48 -3.16 4.67
C CYS A 289 -29.08 -2.56 5.96
N VAL A 290 -28.25 -2.30 6.96
CA VAL A 290 -28.64 -1.54 8.14
C VAL A 290 -28.84 -0.10 7.69
N ASP A 291 -30.10 0.33 7.63
CA ASP A 291 -30.43 1.74 7.41
C ASP A 291 -29.61 2.57 8.39
N CYS A 292 -28.73 3.42 7.87
CA CYS A 292 -28.23 4.55 8.65
C CYS A 292 -29.44 5.42 8.97
N LEU A 293 -30.15 5.11 10.05
CA LEU A 293 -31.23 5.90 10.60
C LEU A 293 -30.71 7.32 10.84
N LYS A 294 -30.99 8.24 9.90
CA LYS A 294 -30.74 9.69 9.96
C LYS A 294 -29.33 10.10 10.46
N GLY A 295 -28.33 10.07 9.58
CA GLY A 295 -27.04 10.71 9.90
C GLY A 295 -25.90 10.50 8.92
N CYS A 296 -25.97 9.49 8.04
CA CYS A 296 -24.92 9.22 7.06
C CYS A 296 -25.19 10.05 5.79
N GLY A 297 -24.79 11.31 5.83
CA GLY A 297 -24.91 12.24 4.70
C GLY A 297 -24.16 11.74 3.47
N ALA A 298 -24.84 11.82 2.33
CA ALA A 298 -24.38 11.47 0.99
C ALA A 298 -23.00 12.08 0.64
N ARG A 299 -22.07 11.23 0.21
CA ARG A 299 -20.83 11.65 -0.46
C ARG A 299 -20.66 11.10 -1.87
N ASP A 300 -21.74 10.65 -2.51
CA ASP A 300 -21.67 10.20 -3.89
C ASP A 300 -22.33 11.21 -4.83
N LYS A 301 -21.52 12.18 -5.27
CA LYS A 301 -21.41 12.73 -6.62
C LYS A 301 -20.59 14.03 -6.59
N ILE A 302 -19.27 13.91 -6.64
CA ILE A 302 -18.41 15.00 -7.12
C ILE A 302 -18.10 14.67 -8.58
N LYS A 303 -18.86 15.30 -9.48
CA LYS A 303 -18.42 15.50 -10.86
C LYS A 303 -17.27 16.50 -10.82
N THR A 304 -16.16 16.11 -11.42
CA THR A 304 -14.99 16.94 -11.69
C THR A 304 -15.36 17.99 -12.74
N GLU A 305 -15.83 19.15 -12.32
CA GLU A 305 -15.72 20.39 -13.09
C GLU A 305 -15.23 21.50 -12.16
N THR A 306 -14.06 22.02 -12.51
CA THR A 306 -13.43 23.19 -11.90
C THR A 306 -14.26 24.43 -12.19
N THR A 307 -15.05 24.87 -11.21
CA THR A 307 -15.49 26.26 -11.11
C THR A 307 -15.38 26.70 -9.66
N ASP A 308 -14.57 27.73 -9.44
CA ASP A 308 -14.47 28.45 -8.17
C ASP A 308 -15.85 28.89 -7.71
N TYR A 309 -16.29 28.35 -6.57
CA TYR A 309 -17.40 28.90 -5.81
C TYR A 309 -16.92 29.29 -4.42
N VAL A 310 -16.75 30.60 -4.26
CA VAL A 310 -16.65 31.27 -2.96
C VAL A 310 -17.98 31.06 -2.24
N ILE A 311 -18.00 30.23 -1.20
CA ILE A 311 -19.07 30.23 -0.20
C ILE A 311 -18.53 30.91 1.05
N SER A 312 -19.01 32.12 1.24
CA SER A 312 -18.85 32.94 2.43
C SER A 312 -19.37 32.23 3.69
N GLY A 313 -18.58 32.34 4.76
CA GLY A 313 -19.13 32.75 6.06
C GLY A 313 -19.60 31.66 7.02
N LEU A 314 -18.65 31.00 7.69
CA LEU A 314 -18.54 31.10 9.16
C LEU A 314 -17.15 30.63 9.60
N ARG A 315 -16.23 31.58 9.82
CA ARG A 315 -15.00 31.29 10.58
C ARG A 315 -15.40 31.17 12.06
N VAL A 316 -15.70 29.96 12.50
CA VAL A 316 -15.77 29.68 13.94
C VAL A 316 -14.34 29.79 14.45
N SER A 317 -14.03 30.91 15.09
CA SER A 317 -12.75 31.13 15.76
C SER A 317 -12.45 29.93 16.68
N PRO A 318 -11.20 29.44 16.74
CA PRO A 318 -10.81 28.34 17.64
C PRO A 318 -11.19 28.60 19.11
N VAL A 319 -11.44 29.86 19.48
CA VAL A 319 -11.96 30.27 20.79
C VAL A 319 -13.35 29.70 21.07
N LEU A 320 -14.26 29.65 20.09
CA LEU A 320 -15.60 29.09 20.29
C LEU A 320 -15.57 27.57 20.46
N SER A 321 -14.66 26.88 19.77
CA SER A 321 -14.42 25.45 20.02
C SER A 321 -13.96 25.19 21.46
N TYR A 322 -13.05 26.03 21.97
CA TYR A 322 -12.57 25.91 23.34
C TYR A 322 -13.66 26.20 24.38
N ILE A 323 -14.51 27.21 24.14
CA ILE A 323 -15.63 27.53 25.03
C ILE A 323 -16.61 26.36 25.11
N MET A 324 -16.90 25.69 23.99
CA MET A 324 -17.80 24.53 23.98
C MET A 324 -17.21 23.34 24.75
N ILE A 325 -15.90 23.11 24.66
CA ILE A 325 -15.21 22.07 25.45
C ILE A 325 -15.27 22.40 26.94
N ILE A 326 -15.02 23.66 27.33
CA ILE A 326 -15.09 24.09 28.74
C ILE A 326 -16.50 23.93 29.30
N ILE A 327 -17.53 24.35 28.55
CA ILE A 327 -18.94 24.17 28.96
C ILE A 327 -19.26 22.68 29.16
N PHE A 328 -18.79 21.82 28.26
CA PHE A 328 -19.01 20.37 28.36
C PHE A 328 -18.34 19.77 29.61
N ILE A 329 -17.11 20.18 29.91
CA ILE A 329 -16.39 19.77 31.13
C ILE A 329 -17.13 20.28 32.38
N CYS A 330 -17.62 21.52 32.39
CA CYS A 330 -18.39 22.06 33.52
C CYS A 330 -19.69 21.27 33.76
N VAL A 331 -20.41 20.90 32.71
CA VAL A 331 -21.63 20.08 32.81
C VAL A 331 -21.33 18.69 33.37
N LEU A 332 -20.23 18.05 32.94
CA LEU A 332 -19.79 16.77 33.48
C LEU A 332 -19.41 16.87 34.97
N ILE A 333 -18.73 17.95 35.37
CA ILE A 333 -18.40 18.19 36.78
C ILE A 333 -19.69 18.38 37.59
N MET A 334 -20.66 19.18 37.12
CA MET A 334 -21.91 19.37 37.86
C MET A 334 -22.72 18.08 37.98
N ALA A 335 -22.82 17.29 36.90
CA ALA A 335 -23.50 15.99 36.90
C ALA A 335 -22.86 14.98 37.88
N THR A 336 -21.54 15.03 38.06
CA THR A 336 -20.85 14.16 39.03
C THR A 336 -20.99 14.66 40.46
N THR A 337 -21.05 15.98 40.70
CA THR A 337 -21.21 16.52 42.07
C THR A 337 -22.57 16.20 42.69
N ASP A 338 -23.64 16.13 41.89
CA ASP A 338 -24.97 15.71 42.37
C ASP A 338 -25.03 14.21 42.69
N GLY A 339 -24.29 13.37 41.92
CA GLY A 339 -24.15 11.95 42.20
C GLY A 339 -23.35 11.64 43.47
N VAL A 340 -22.32 12.44 43.77
CA VAL A 340 -21.44 12.21 44.93
C VAL A 340 -22.13 12.54 46.25
N ARG A 341 -23.03 13.54 46.30
CA ARG A 341 -23.83 13.82 47.50
C ARG A 341 -24.78 12.66 47.87
N GLY A 342 -25.36 11.98 46.88
CA GLY A 342 -26.20 10.80 47.13
C GLY A 342 -25.40 9.57 47.58
N PHE A 343 -24.18 9.41 47.08
CA PHE A 343 -23.34 8.24 47.39
C PHE A 343 -22.70 8.30 48.79
N LEU A 344 -22.31 9.50 49.26
CA LEU A 344 -21.75 9.67 50.61
C LEU A 344 -22.80 9.42 51.72
N ALA A 345 -24.08 9.70 51.48
CA ALA A 345 -25.15 9.40 52.43
C ALA A 345 -25.39 7.88 52.63
N ARG A 346 -25.19 7.06 51.59
CA ARG A 346 -25.35 5.58 51.67
C ARG A 346 -24.14 4.86 52.26
N LYS A 347 -22.93 5.43 52.15
CA LYS A 347 -21.71 4.79 52.70
C LYS A 347 -21.68 4.79 54.23
N ASN A 348 -22.19 5.82 54.89
CA ASN A 348 -22.22 5.90 56.36
C ASN A 348 -23.14 4.85 57.00
N THR A 349 -24.21 4.42 56.34
CA THR A 349 -25.13 3.39 56.85
C THR A 349 -24.55 1.98 56.72
N LEU A 350 -23.78 1.72 55.64
CA LEU A 350 -23.14 0.42 55.40
C LEU A 350 -21.90 0.18 56.28
N VAL A 351 -21.12 1.24 56.54
CA VAL A 351 -19.94 1.15 57.41
C VAL A 351 -20.33 0.86 58.86
N GLN A 352 -21.41 1.45 59.40
CA GLN A 352 -21.89 1.11 60.75
C GLN A 352 -22.40 -0.33 60.89
N LYS A 353 -22.92 -0.92 59.81
CA LYS A 353 -23.40 -2.31 59.82
C LYS A 353 -22.24 -3.32 59.81
N TYR A 354 -21.14 -2.98 59.15
CA TYR A 354 -19.94 -3.81 59.08
C TYR A 354 -19.10 -3.80 60.36
N THR A 355 -19.00 -2.68 61.08
CA THR A 355 -18.21 -2.63 62.34
C THR A 355 -18.82 -3.48 63.46
N LYS A 356 -20.15 -3.67 63.50
CA LYS A 356 -20.81 -4.54 64.49
C LYS A 356 -20.62 -6.05 64.23
N GLU A 357 -20.35 -6.45 62.99
CA GLU A 357 -20.13 -7.86 62.62
C GLU A 357 -18.68 -8.30 62.87
N VAL A 358 -17.71 -7.39 62.76
CA VAL A 358 -16.27 -7.71 62.86
C VAL A 358 -15.79 -7.94 64.31
N GLU A 359 -16.48 -7.41 65.33
CA GLU A 359 -16.12 -7.70 66.74
C GLU A 359 -16.47 -9.12 67.21
N LYS A 360 -17.31 -9.87 66.48
CA LYS A 360 -17.75 -11.23 66.90
C LYS A 360 -16.86 -12.38 66.45
N LYS A 361 -15.83 -12.15 65.63
CA LYS A 361 -14.99 -13.25 65.10
C LYS A 361 -13.50 -12.92 65.20
N LYS A 362 -12.92 -13.20 66.38
CA LYS A 362 -11.48 -13.43 66.55
C LYS A 362 -11.20 -14.91 66.80
N PRO A 363 -10.63 -15.66 65.85
CA PRO A 363 -9.91 -16.87 66.13
C PRO A 363 -8.38 -16.68 66.11
N ALA A 364 -7.73 -17.57 66.84
CA ALA A 364 -6.35 -17.51 67.28
C ALA A 364 -5.29 -17.68 66.17
N LYS A 365 -4.14 -17.04 66.41
CA LYS A 365 -2.87 -17.15 65.67
C LYS A 365 -2.43 -18.60 65.48
N ARG A 366 -2.05 -18.97 64.26
CA ARG A 366 -1.08 -20.06 64.01
C ARG A 366 -0.07 -19.66 62.93
N ARG A 367 1.19 -19.89 63.28
CA ARG A 367 2.46 -19.62 62.58
C ARG A 367 2.73 -20.75 61.57
N ASN A 368 3.50 -20.48 60.50
CA ASN A 368 4.50 -21.36 59.83
C ASN A 368 4.64 -21.00 58.32
N THR A 369 5.77 -20.38 57.93
CA THR A 369 7.03 -20.92 57.34
C THR A 369 6.98 -21.10 55.82
N TRP A 370 7.87 -20.35 55.17
CA TRP A 370 8.26 -20.42 53.77
C TRP A 370 8.89 -21.77 53.39
N THR A 371 8.67 -22.22 52.15
CA THR A 371 9.72 -22.84 51.32
C THR A 371 9.38 -22.68 49.83
N LYS A 372 10.47 -22.65 49.05
CA LYS A 372 10.65 -22.32 47.63
C LYS A 372 10.91 -23.64 46.88
N LYS A 373 10.34 -23.87 45.67
CA LYS A 373 11.01 -24.51 44.51
C LYS A 373 10.07 -24.92 43.35
N ASP A 374 10.58 -24.59 42.15
CA ASP A 374 10.69 -25.34 40.88
C ASP A 374 9.49 -26.10 40.27
N SER A 375 9.14 -25.77 39.02
CA SER A 375 9.57 -26.56 37.83
C SER A 375 8.78 -26.18 36.56
N ILE A 376 9.52 -25.86 35.50
CA ILE A 376 9.06 -25.59 34.13
C ILE A 376 8.89 -26.94 33.40
N ARG A 377 7.71 -27.21 32.84
CA ARG A 377 7.46 -28.37 31.95
C ARG A 377 7.72 -27.98 30.49
N ARG A 378 8.57 -28.76 29.81
CA ARG A 378 8.70 -28.81 28.35
C ARG A 378 7.49 -29.56 27.74
N LEU A 379 6.92 -28.99 26.69
CA LEU A 379 5.99 -29.67 25.78
C LEU A 379 6.77 -30.06 24.52
N THR A 380 6.81 -31.36 24.23
CA THR A 380 7.25 -31.92 22.94
C THR A 380 6.01 -32.21 22.12
N PHE A 381 5.94 -31.61 20.93
CA PHE A 381 4.97 -31.97 19.89
C PHE A 381 5.62 -32.95 18.92
N GLN A 382 4.86 -33.97 18.53
CA GLN A 382 5.24 -35.00 17.57
C GLN A 382 4.13 -35.07 16.52
N ALA A 383 4.50 -35.03 15.24
CA ALA A 383 3.62 -35.27 14.08
C ALA A 383 4.50 -35.73 12.91
N PRO A 384 3.94 -36.32 11.84
CA PRO A 384 2.91 -37.36 11.79
C PRO A 384 3.37 -38.57 10.92
N SER A 385 2.65 -39.69 10.98
CA SER A 385 2.80 -40.80 10.03
C SER A 385 1.88 -40.60 8.82
N THR A 386 2.48 -40.71 7.63
CA THR A 386 1.89 -40.68 6.30
C THR A 386 1.27 -42.03 5.92
N GLU A 387 0.04 -42.03 5.42
CA GLU A 387 -0.47 -43.09 4.54
C GLU A 387 -1.57 -42.57 3.58
N GLN A 388 -1.23 -42.64 2.29
CA GLN A 388 -2.00 -42.89 1.06
C GLN A 388 -3.50 -42.54 0.99
N ILE A 389 -3.88 -41.71 0.00
CA ILE A 389 -4.84 -41.88 -1.15
C ILE A 389 -4.55 -40.62 -2.02
N GLY A 390 -4.35 -40.56 -3.34
CA GLY A 390 -4.82 -41.33 -4.49
C GLY A 390 -5.41 -40.30 -5.49
N ASP A 391 -4.95 -40.39 -6.74
CA ASP A 391 -5.49 -39.79 -7.98
C ASP A 391 -4.91 -38.48 -8.57
N PHE A 392 -4.32 -38.74 -9.74
CA PHE A 392 -3.75 -37.92 -10.80
C PHE A 392 -4.73 -36.92 -11.42
N LEU A 393 -4.25 -35.70 -11.69
CA LEU A 393 -4.63 -34.91 -12.86
C LEU A 393 -3.36 -34.39 -13.54
N LEU A 394 -3.09 -34.99 -14.71
CA LEU A 394 -1.99 -34.67 -15.62
C LEU A 394 -2.37 -33.43 -16.43
N LEU A 395 -1.74 -32.28 -16.15
CA LEU A 395 -1.70 -31.16 -17.09
C LEU A 395 -0.70 -31.49 -18.19
N GLN A 396 -1.21 -31.88 -19.36
CA GLN A 396 -0.39 -31.98 -20.58
C GLN A 396 -0.14 -30.58 -21.13
N SER A 397 1.13 -30.17 -21.20
CA SER A 397 1.54 -29.00 -21.96
C SER A 397 1.65 -29.38 -23.44
N ILE A 398 0.81 -28.79 -24.30
CA ILE A 398 0.96 -28.89 -25.75
C ILE A 398 1.83 -27.72 -26.20
N ASN A 399 3.13 -27.98 -26.39
CA ASN A 399 4.03 -27.11 -27.13
C ASN A 399 4.48 -27.84 -28.40
N SER A 400 3.86 -27.50 -29.52
CA SER A 400 4.43 -27.77 -30.84
C SER A 400 3.79 -26.82 -31.85
N PHE A 401 4.51 -25.74 -32.18
CA PHE A 401 4.30 -24.98 -33.40
C PHE A 401 5.26 -25.53 -34.47
N PRO A 402 4.78 -25.95 -35.66
CA PRO A 402 5.65 -26.28 -36.76
C PRO A 402 6.22 -25.00 -37.39
N SER A 403 7.54 -25.01 -37.60
CA SER A 403 8.27 -24.01 -38.39
C SER A 403 7.77 -24.00 -39.82
N THR A 404 7.20 -22.88 -40.26
CA THR A 404 6.87 -22.63 -41.67
C THR A 404 8.13 -22.59 -42.53
N GLU A 405 8.14 -23.46 -43.53
CA GLU A 405 9.10 -23.56 -44.61
C GLU A 405 9.23 -22.27 -45.42
N SER A 406 10.47 -21.94 -45.76
CA SER A 406 10.87 -20.91 -46.71
C SER A 406 10.52 -21.32 -48.14
N LEU A 407 9.73 -20.49 -48.84
CA LEU A 407 9.59 -20.58 -50.29
C LEU A 407 10.79 -19.95 -51.02
N PRO A 408 11.19 -20.49 -52.19
CA PRO A 408 12.34 -20.03 -52.93
C PRO A 408 12.06 -18.77 -53.76
N SER A 409 13.11 -17.98 -53.93
CA SER A 409 13.20 -16.84 -54.83
C SER A 409 13.09 -17.30 -56.29
N GLU A 410 12.04 -16.86 -56.99
CA GLU A 410 12.03 -16.87 -58.45
C GLU A 410 12.82 -15.68 -58.99
N THR A 411 13.78 -16.02 -59.85
CA THR A 411 14.47 -15.13 -60.78
C THR A 411 13.75 -15.24 -62.12
N SER A 412 13.44 -14.12 -62.77
CA SER A 412 13.49 -14.01 -64.24
C SER A 412 13.27 -12.58 -64.75
N ILE A 413 14.24 -12.18 -65.59
CA ILE A 413 14.25 -11.25 -66.73
C ILE A 413 14.19 -9.74 -66.43
#